data_AF-W7TCD0-F1
#
_entry.id   AF-W7TCD0-F1
#
_cell.length_a   1.000
_cell.length_b   1.000
_cell.length_c   1.000
_cell.angle_alpha   90.00
_cell.angle_beta   90.00
_cell.angle_gamma   90.00
#
_symmetry.space_group_name_H-M   'P 1'
#
loop_
_entity.id
_entity.type
_entity.pdbx_description
1 polymer ?
#
loop_
_entity_poly.entity_id
_entity_poly.type
_entity_poly.pdbx_seq_one_letter_code
_entity_poly.pdbx_strand_id
1 'polypeptide(L)'
;MLRKTLVVATAFLVTAALALPATAAVTHPSVKGKVYAGYQGWFDAPGSGSPINNWVHWSGGTAPSPGHQTFEIYPDMRPYPANDQFRTGYANLGNGQPSTLFSSYVTQTVDLQFSWMQKFGIDGAALQRFTSDLVQPGSARYNQRNAVTAKARDAAQKYGRAFYIEYDLSGMTDDREQAVKNDWTNVVKNSLHLTDSSSYAYQDGKPVVELWGMGVVGSAANINPSLDLVNWFKAQGLYVIGGVPRGWRTDTNSKPGYAPVYQALNMVSPWNVGSQSVDGSLFAADLKALSARGQDYQPVIYPGFAWSNWNGGARNMIPRKAGSFLWQQAAALRQNGVGQAFIAMFDEYDEGTAIAPLAEDSSMIPTNQYFLTASADGTFLSSDFYLRLSGAATKMINGSAPLTPNVPIPPTDGPVAFRTGFERGLDAMPSTGSGVAVANHVLRAQGSSASRQQVFTVHIPVQVSTKLSYDLLSGGGVTVDLLYTDGTSTAGPDAVSATWTHVSRDLGAAAGKTISGIVVNTSGAHDASLDNLQIAS
;
A
#
# COMPACT_ATOMS: atom_id res chain seq x y z
N MET A 1 97.09 -14.16 17.38
CA MET A 1 95.86 -13.35 17.29
C MET A 1 95.21 -13.63 15.95
N LEU A 2 94.04 -14.29 15.93
CA LEU A 2 92.91 -14.11 15.00
C LEU A 2 91.87 -15.17 15.37
N ARG A 3 90.76 -14.75 15.98
CA ARG A 3 89.61 -15.61 16.33
C ARG A 3 88.88 -15.99 15.03
N LYS A 4 88.69 -17.29 14.78
CA LYS A 4 87.77 -17.79 13.74
C LYS A 4 86.35 -17.78 14.30
N THR A 5 85.50 -16.93 13.75
CA THR A 5 84.07 -16.87 14.08
C THR A 5 83.33 -17.87 13.20
N LEU A 6 82.71 -18.88 13.83
CA LEU A 6 81.82 -19.83 13.16
C LEU A 6 80.43 -19.19 13.07
N VAL A 7 79.93 -18.95 11.85
CA VAL A 7 78.55 -18.49 11.63
C VAL A 7 77.69 -19.73 11.36
N VAL A 8 76.81 -20.06 12.31
CA VAL A 8 75.74 -21.05 12.13
C VAL A 8 74.54 -20.32 11.54
N ALA A 9 74.19 -20.62 10.30
CA ALA A 9 72.99 -20.10 9.65
C ALA A 9 71.80 -21.03 9.96
N THR A 10 70.94 -20.61 10.89
CA THR A 10 69.68 -21.29 11.18
C THR A 10 68.62 -20.81 10.19
N ALA A 11 68.18 -21.68 9.27
CA ALA A 11 67.07 -21.38 8.38
C ALA A 11 65.73 -21.49 9.14
N PHE A 12 65.07 -20.36 9.39
CA PHE A 12 63.68 -20.33 9.84
C PHE A 12 62.76 -20.51 8.61
N LEU A 13 62.11 -21.66 8.49
CA LEU A 13 60.93 -21.80 7.64
C LEU A 13 59.76 -21.10 8.31
N VAL A 14 59.32 -19.97 7.75
CA VAL A 14 58.05 -19.34 8.10
C VAL A 14 56.95 -19.98 7.25
N THR A 15 56.19 -20.90 7.82
CA THR A 15 54.94 -21.38 7.23
C THR A 15 53.85 -20.34 7.48
N ALA A 16 53.59 -19.50 6.48
CA ALA A 16 52.40 -18.65 6.47
C ALA A 16 51.17 -19.52 6.23
N ALA A 17 50.45 -19.86 7.30
CA ALA A 17 49.12 -20.44 7.19
C ALA A 17 48.16 -19.36 6.65
N LEU A 18 47.80 -19.46 5.38
CA LEU A 18 46.71 -18.70 4.79
C LEU A 18 45.41 -19.13 5.47
N ALA A 19 44.97 -18.37 6.48
CA ALA A 19 43.62 -18.47 7.00
C ALA A 19 42.66 -18.05 5.88
N LEU A 20 41.93 -19.01 5.32
CA LEU A 20 40.79 -18.73 4.46
C LEU A 20 39.84 -17.79 5.22
N PRO A 21 39.32 -16.71 4.60
CA PRO A 21 38.35 -15.87 5.27
C PRO A 21 37.17 -16.76 5.65
N ALA A 22 36.84 -16.80 6.95
CA ALA A 22 35.59 -17.41 7.40
C ALA A 22 34.47 -16.75 6.60
N THR A 23 33.72 -17.54 5.83
CA THR A 23 32.49 -17.07 5.19
C THR A 23 31.63 -16.47 6.29
N ALA A 24 31.44 -15.14 6.27
CA ALA A 24 30.51 -14.50 7.18
C ALA A 24 29.18 -15.23 7.06
N ALA A 25 28.69 -15.79 8.17
CA ALA A 25 27.41 -16.48 8.18
C ALA A 25 26.36 -15.52 7.62
N VAL A 26 25.59 -15.96 6.62
CA VAL A 26 24.51 -15.16 6.04
C VAL A 26 23.54 -14.83 7.17
N THR A 27 23.44 -13.55 7.52
CA THR A 27 22.48 -13.07 8.52
C THR A 27 21.13 -12.88 7.84
N HIS A 28 20.19 -13.79 8.09
CA HIS A 28 18.83 -13.68 7.59
C HIS A 28 18.02 -12.60 8.34
N PRO A 29 17.09 -11.90 7.67
CA PRO A 29 16.22 -10.93 8.31
C PRO A 29 15.22 -11.57 9.28
N SER A 30 14.94 -10.90 10.39
CA SER A 30 13.95 -11.30 11.39
C SER A 30 12.53 -10.80 11.07
N VAL A 31 11.50 -11.37 11.71
CA VAL A 31 10.11 -10.85 11.69
C VAL A 31 9.75 -10.06 12.95
N LYS A 32 10.48 -10.24 14.06
CA LYS A 32 10.25 -9.45 15.28
C LYS A 32 10.82 -8.04 15.14
N GLY A 33 10.07 -7.04 15.61
CA GLY A 33 10.47 -5.64 15.45
C GLY A 33 10.32 -5.10 14.03
N LYS A 34 9.56 -5.79 13.16
CA LYS A 34 9.49 -5.53 11.72
C LYS A 34 8.06 -5.41 11.23
N VAL A 35 7.87 -4.69 10.12
CA VAL A 35 6.59 -4.54 9.46
C VAL A 35 6.66 -5.13 8.05
N TYR A 36 5.93 -6.22 7.85
CA TYR A 36 5.77 -6.86 6.54
C TYR A 36 4.43 -6.46 5.94
N ALA A 37 4.37 -6.34 4.63
CA ALA A 37 3.12 -6.18 3.90
C ALA A 37 2.79 -7.50 3.19
N GLY A 38 1.53 -7.91 3.23
CA GLY A 38 1.07 -9.03 2.40
C GLY A 38 1.22 -8.70 0.92
N TYR A 39 1.71 -9.64 0.12
CA TYR A 39 2.01 -9.44 -1.30
C TYR A 39 1.45 -10.59 -2.13
N GLN A 40 0.55 -10.27 -3.05
CA GLN A 40 -0.19 -11.26 -3.81
C GLN A 40 0.45 -11.53 -5.16
N GLY A 41 0.76 -10.50 -5.95
CA GLY A 41 1.33 -10.65 -7.29
C GLY A 41 0.47 -11.53 -8.21
N TRP A 42 -0.85 -11.47 -8.08
CA TRP A 42 -1.78 -12.38 -8.76
C TRP A 42 -2.47 -11.81 -10.00
N PHE A 43 -2.26 -10.53 -10.28
CA PHE A 43 -2.89 -9.85 -11.40
C PHE A 43 -2.24 -10.25 -12.71
N ASP A 44 -3.05 -10.51 -13.72
CA ASP A 44 -2.54 -10.89 -15.03
C ASP A 44 -3.31 -10.24 -16.17
N ALA A 45 -2.64 -10.14 -17.31
CA ALA A 45 -3.16 -9.56 -18.54
C ALA A 45 -2.61 -10.32 -19.76
N PRO A 46 -3.40 -10.46 -20.84
CA PRO A 46 -2.92 -11.05 -22.09
C PRO A 46 -1.81 -10.19 -22.71
N GLY A 47 -0.84 -10.85 -23.35
CA GLY A 47 0.33 -10.18 -23.93
C GLY A 47 1.46 -9.86 -22.93
N SER A 48 1.28 -10.14 -21.63
CA SER A 48 2.31 -9.94 -20.59
C SER A 48 3.46 -10.94 -20.63
N GLY A 49 3.37 -11.95 -21.50
CA GLY A 49 4.24 -13.13 -21.51
C GLY A 49 3.85 -14.19 -20.47
N SER A 50 2.81 -13.94 -19.65
CA SER A 50 2.30 -14.94 -18.72
C SER A 50 1.78 -16.19 -19.44
N PRO A 51 2.05 -17.41 -18.93
CA PRO A 51 1.47 -18.63 -19.48
C PRO A 51 -0.06 -18.68 -19.36
N ILE A 52 -0.67 -17.85 -18.50
CA ILE A 52 -2.13 -17.75 -18.42
C ILE A 52 -2.68 -17.04 -19.67
N ASN A 53 -1.95 -16.04 -20.18
CA ASN A 53 -2.31 -15.20 -21.32
C ASN A 53 -3.79 -14.76 -21.31
N ASN A 54 -4.29 -14.40 -20.13
CA ASN A 54 -5.67 -13.96 -19.92
C ASN A 54 -5.72 -12.92 -18.78
N TRP A 55 -6.84 -12.23 -18.66
CA TRP A 55 -7.09 -11.33 -17.54
C TRP A 55 -7.45 -12.12 -16.28
N VAL A 56 -6.74 -11.85 -15.19
CA VAL A 56 -6.97 -12.47 -13.88
C VAL A 56 -6.90 -11.40 -12.79
N HIS A 57 -7.84 -11.44 -11.84
CA HIS A 57 -8.03 -10.47 -10.74
C HIS A 57 -8.38 -9.04 -11.13
N TRP A 58 -8.04 -8.61 -12.34
CA TRP A 58 -8.65 -7.41 -12.92
C TRP A 58 -10.10 -7.67 -13.39
N SER A 59 -10.39 -8.90 -13.82
CA SER A 59 -11.69 -9.35 -14.31
C SER A 59 -11.71 -10.89 -14.43
N GLY A 60 -12.88 -11.46 -14.73
CA GLY A 60 -13.09 -12.89 -14.95
C GLY A 60 -12.74 -13.39 -16.36
N GLY A 61 -11.52 -13.14 -16.85
CA GLY A 61 -11.03 -13.74 -18.10
C GLY A 61 -11.39 -13.02 -19.41
N THR A 62 -11.86 -11.77 -19.34
CA THR A 62 -12.06 -10.88 -20.48
C THR A 62 -11.44 -9.51 -20.17
N ALA A 63 -11.26 -8.62 -21.15
CA ALA A 63 -10.74 -7.29 -20.84
C ALA A 63 -11.63 -6.57 -19.79
N PRO A 64 -11.07 -6.07 -18.69
CA PRO A 64 -11.81 -5.26 -17.72
C PRO A 64 -12.49 -4.10 -18.43
N SER A 65 -13.79 -3.97 -18.20
CA SER A 65 -14.66 -3.01 -18.86
C SER A 65 -15.84 -2.69 -17.93
N PRO A 66 -16.66 -1.66 -18.21
CA PRO A 66 -17.75 -1.29 -17.30
C PRO A 66 -18.62 -2.49 -16.95
N GLY A 67 -18.79 -2.74 -15.64
CA GLY A 67 -19.55 -3.87 -15.11
C GLY A 67 -18.84 -5.24 -15.14
N HIS A 68 -17.58 -5.30 -15.58
CA HIS A 68 -16.80 -6.53 -15.72
C HIS A 68 -15.42 -6.43 -15.04
N GLN A 69 -15.35 -5.74 -13.91
CA GLN A 69 -14.18 -5.70 -13.02
C GLN A 69 -14.37 -6.59 -11.81
N THR A 70 -13.25 -7.03 -11.24
CA THR A 70 -13.19 -7.65 -9.92
C THR A 70 -12.38 -6.82 -8.92
N PHE A 71 -12.17 -5.52 -9.18
CA PHE A 71 -11.33 -4.66 -8.35
C PHE A 71 -11.92 -3.29 -8.00
N GLU A 72 -11.57 -2.81 -6.81
CA GLU A 72 -12.11 -1.58 -6.22
C GLU A 72 -11.25 -0.35 -6.51
N ILE A 73 -9.93 -0.47 -6.38
CA ILE A 73 -8.99 0.66 -6.50
C ILE A 73 -8.29 0.63 -7.85
N TYR A 74 -8.33 1.74 -8.58
CA TYR A 74 -7.56 1.87 -9.81
C TYR A 74 -6.08 2.18 -9.49
N PRO A 75 -5.11 1.40 -10.01
CA PRO A 75 -3.69 1.64 -9.73
C PRO A 75 -3.19 2.91 -10.42
N ASP A 76 -2.19 3.57 -9.83
CA ASP A 76 -1.45 4.61 -10.54
C ASP A 76 -0.51 3.98 -11.57
N MET A 77 -0.86 4.13 -12.85
CA MET A 77 -0.11 3.53 -13.96
C MET A 77 1.08 4.38 -14.44
N ARG A 78 1.22 5.64 -13.98
CA ARG A 78 2.31 6.55 -14.42
C ARG A 78 3.72 5.96 -14.20
N PRO A 79 4.01 5.24 -13.10
CA PRO A 79 5.34 4.69 -12.86
C PRO A 79 5.69 3.45 -13.70
N TYR A 80 4.70 2.77 -14.29
CA TYR A 80 4.94 1.54 -15.04
C TYR A 80 5.37 1.86 -16.48
N PRO A 81 6.40 1.18 -17.02
CA PRO A 81 6.83 1.37 -18.41
C PRO A 81 5.69 1.16 -19.40
N ALA A 82 5.60 1.99 -20.44
CA ALA A 82 4.50 1.95 -21.40
C ALA A 82 4.34 0.59 -22.12
N ASN A 83 5.43 -0.15 -22.31
CA ASN A 83 5.42 -1.51 -22.88
C ASN A 83 4.86 -2.57 -21.93
N ASP A 84 4.73 -2.26 -20.65
CA ASP A 84 4.23 -3.16 -19.59
C ASP A 84 2.83 -2.75 -19.12
N GLN A 85 2.15 -1.91 -19.92
CA GLN A 85 0.78 -1.46 -19.68
C GLN A 85 -0.18 -2.10 -20.68
N PHE A 86 -1.20 -2.80 -20.18
CA PHE A 86 -2.16 -3.56 -20.98
C PHE A 86 -3.48 -2.82 -21.08
N ARG A 87 -3.97 -2.60 -22.30
CA ARG A 87 -5.18 -1.80 -22.56
C ARG A 87 -6.43 -2.51 -22.08
N THR A 88 -7.26 -1.79 -21.33
CA THR A 88 -8.59 -2.25 -20.86
C THR A 88 -9.69 -1.93 -21.88
N GLY A 89 -10.90 -2.42 -21.62
CA GLY A 89 -12.13 -2.05 -22.35
C GLY A 89 -12.84 -0.82 -21.78
N TYR A 90 -12.22 -0.08 -20.86
CA TYR A 90 -12.79 1.16 -20.34
C TYR A 90 -12.62 2.34 -21.29
N ALA A 91 -13.41 3.40 -21.07
CA ALA A 91 -13.12 4.71 -21.63
C ALA A 91 -11.73 5.19 -21.16
N ASN A 92 -11.20 6.22 -21.83
CA ASN A 92 -10.00 6.88 -21.35
C ASN A 92 -10.19 7.40 -19.92
N LEU A 93 -9.07 7.56 -19.21
CA LEU A 93 -9.05 8.18 -17.90
C LEU A 93 -9.58 9.62 -17.99
N GLY A 94 -10.02 10.20 -16.87
CA GLY A 94 -10.51 11.58 -16.84
C GLY A 94 -9.51 12.61 -17.39
N ASN A 95 -8.21 12.34 -17.34
CA ASN A 95 -7.14 13.17 -17.93
C ASN A 95 -6.90 12.93 -19.44
N GLY A 96 -7.74 12.11 -20.09
CA GLY A 96 -7.67 11.78 -21.51
C GLY A 96 -6.70 10.65 -21.88
N GLN A 97 -5.87 10.16 -20.95
CA GLN A 97 -4.95 9.06 -21.20
C GLN A 97 -5.68 7.71 -21.38
N PRO A 98 -5.11 6.77 -22.14
CA PRO A 98 -5.66 5.41 -22.24
C PRO A 98 -5.78 4.75 -20.86
N SER A 99 -6.87 4.02 -20.62
CA SER A 99 -7.02 3.20 -19.41
C SER A 99 -6.29 1.86 -19.57
N THR A 100 -5.24 1.68 -18.79
CA THR A 100 -4.34 0.53 -18.82
C THR A 100 -4.18 -0.08 -17.43
N LEU A 101 -3.73 -1.33 -17.35
CA LEU A 101 -3.43 -2.03 -16.11
C LEU A 101 -2.10 -2.79 -16.28
N PHE A 102 -1.42 -3.11 -15.17
CA PHE A 102 -0.18 -3.90 -15.19
C PHE A 102 -0.49 -5.41 -15.10
N SER A 103 0.50 -6.26 -15.41
CA SER A 103 0.51 -7.67 -15.00
C SER A 103 1.61 -7.90 -13.96
N SER A 104 1.28 -8.65 -12.91
CA SER A 104 2.24 -9.09 -11.89
C SER A 104 3.25 -10.09 -12.44
N TYR A 105 2.98 -10.68 -13.61
CA TYR A 105 3.94 -11.55 -14.28
C TYR A 105 5.12 -10.79 -14.86
N VAL A 106 4.99 -9.50 -15.19
CA VAL A 106 6.09 -8.72 -15.76
C VAL A 106 7.16 -8.48 -14.68
N THR A 107 8.42 -8.81 -14.97
CA THR A 107 9.53 -8.66 -14.00
C THR A 107 9.68 -7.22 -13.53
N GLN A 108 9.55 -6.25 -14.45
CA GLN A 108 9.65 -4.82 -14.15
C GLN A 108 8.57 -4.35 -13.16
N THR A 109 7.36 -4.93 -13.19
CA THR A 109 6.30 -4.68 -12.20
C THR A 109 6.77 -5.06 -10.80
N VAL A 110 7.23 -6.30 -10.62
CA VAL A 110 7.69 -6.81 -9.31
C VAL A 110 8.91 -6.01 -8.83
N ASP A 111 9.87 -5.75 -9.72
CA ASP A 111 11.05 -4.96 -9.41
C ASP A 111 10.69 -3.56 -8.91
N LEU A 112 9.78 -2.87 -9.60
CA LEU A 112 9.34 -1.52 -9.23
C LEU A 112 8.67 -1.53 -7.85
N GLN A 113 7.81 -2.51 -7.59
CA GLN A 113 7.09 -2.64 -6.34
C GLN A 113 8.01 -2.91 -5.13
N PHE A 114 9.02 -3.76 -5.28
CA PHE A 114 10.04 -3.95 -4.23
C PHE A 114 10.95 -2.73 -4.09
N SER A 115 11.21 -1.98 -5.17
CA SER A 115 11.93 -0.70 -5.08
C SER A 115 11.18 0.33 -4.23
N TRP A 116 9.84 0.33 -4.29
CA TRP A 116 9.01 1.16 -3.42
C TRP A 116 9.12 0.73 -1.97
N MET A 117 9.05 -0.58 -1.68
CA MET A 117 9.24 -1.08 -0.32
C MET A 117 10.59 -0.62 0.26
N GLN A 118 11.66 -0.65 -0.53
CA GLN A 118 12.96 -0.11 -0.11
C GLN A 118 12.90 1.40 0.10
N LYS A 119 12.43 2.16 -0.89
CA LYS A 119 12.37 3.64 -0.85
C LYS A 119 11.64 4.15 0.38
N PHE A 120 10.51 3.54 0.71
CA PHE A 120 9.64 3.99 1.79
C PHE A 120 9.93 3.28 3.12
N GLY A 121 10.83 2.30 3.15
CA GLY A 121 11.26 1.65 4.39
C GLY A 121 10.27 0.64 4.95
N ILE A 122 9.54 -0.07 4.09
CA ILE A 122 8.78 -1.27 4.45
C ILE A 122 9.79 -2.43 4.55
N ASP A 123 9.76 -3.21 5.63
CA ASP A 123 10.83 -4.18 5.90
C ASP A 123 10.83 -5.38 4.94
N GLY A 124 9.66 -5.81 4.49
CA GLY A 124 9.55 -6.96 3.60
C GLY A 124 8.12 -7.32 3.17
N ALA A 125 8.03 -8.45 2.46
CA ALA A 125 6.80 -8.96 1.88
C ALA A 125 6.44 -10.36 2.42
N ALA A 126 5.20 -10.54 2.86
CA ALA A 126 4.62 -11.86 3.08
C ALA A 126 4.02 -12.34 1.75
N LEU A 127 4.74 -13.19 1.04
CA LEU A 127 4.42 -13.58 -0.32
C LEU A 127 3.37 -14.70 -0.31
N GLN A 128 2.16 -14.37 -0.74
CA GLN A 128 1.03 -15.29 -0.67
C GLN A 128 1.09 -16.41 -1.73
N ARG A 129 0.66 -17.61 -1.33
CA ARG A 129 0.42 -18.77 -2.18
C ARG A 129 -0.96 -19.33 -1.83
N PHE A 130 -1.84 -19.41 -2.82
CA PHE A 130 -3.22 -19.84 -2.61
C PHE A 130 -3.34 -21.34 -2.80
N THR A 131 -3.98 -22.03 -1.86
CA THR A 131 -4.15 -23.49 -1.95
C THR A 131 -4.86 -23.94 -3.23
N SER A 132 -5.79 -23.14 -3.75
CA SER A 132 -6.47 -23.39 -5.02
C SER A 132 -5.54 -23.39 -6.24
N ASP A 133 -4.41 -22.68 -6.18
CA ASP A 133 -3.43 -22.67 -7.26
C ASP A 133 -2.51 -23.90 -7.22
N LEU A 134 -2.45 -24.61 -6.08
CA LEU A 134 -1.53 -25.73 -5.84
C LEU A 134 -2.09 -27.09 -6.27
N VAL A 135 -3.41 -27.23 -6.42
CA VAL A 135 -4.08 -28.51 -6.69
C VAL A 135 -3.87 -29.04 -8.11
N GLN A 136 -3.37 -28.21 -9.03
CA GLN A 136 -3.03 -28.61 -10.39
C GLN A 136 -1.59 -28.23 -10.75
N PRO A 137 -0.58 -28.97 -10.24
CA PRO A 137 0.82 -28.76 -10.59
C PRO A 137 1.03 -28.79 -12.11
N GLY A 138 1.81 -27.84 -12.62
CA GLY A 138 2.11 -27.68 -14.04
C GLY A 138 1.06 -26.92 -14.86
N SER A 139 -0.09 -26.58 -14.28
CA SER A 139 -1.07 -25.69 -14.93
C SER A 139 -0.48 -24.29 -15.19
N ALA A 140 -1.09 -23.54 -16.12
CA ALA A 140 -0.67 -22.17 -16.42
C ALA A 140 -0.67 -21.28 -15.17
N ARG A 141 -1.72 -21.37 -14.33
CA ARG A 141 -1.82 -20.62 -13.08
C ARG A 141 -0.71 -21.02 -12.10
N TYR A 142 -0.49 -22.32 -11.89
CA TYR A 142 0.60 -22.81 -11.03
C TYR A 142 1.98 -22.30 -11.47
N ASN A 143 2.27 -22.38 -12.77
CA ASN A 143 3.54 -21.91 -13.33
C ASN A 143 3.69 -20.39 -13.22
N GLN A 144 2.61 -19.64 -13.41
CA GLN A 144 2.56 -18.19 -13.21
C GLN A 144 2.91 -17.83 -11.76
N ARG A 145 2.29 -18.49 -10.77
CA ARG A 145 2.57 -18.27 -9.33
C ARG A 145 4.03 -18.54 -8.98
N ASN A 146 4.60 -19.65 -9.49
CA ASN A 146 6.00 -19.99 -9.27
C ASN A 146 6.96 -18.96 -9.88
N ALA A 147 6.66 -18.48 -11.09
CA ALA A 147 7.48 -17.47 -11.77
C ALA A 147 7.45 -16.13 -11.03
N VAL A 148 6.27 -15.67 -10.58
CA VAL A 148 6.16 -14.44 -9.76
C VAL A 148 6.89 -14.60 -8.43
N THR A 149 6.81 -15.78 -7.80
CA THR A 149 7.50 -16.07 -6.55
C THR A 149 9.03 -15.99 -6.71
N ALA A 150 9.57 -16.53 -7.80
CA ALA A 150 11.00 -16.41 -8.11
C ALA A 150 11.41 -14.95 -8.34
N LYS A 151 10.61 -14.18 -9.10
CA LYS A 151 10.85 -12.75 -9.34
C LYS A 151 10.83 -11.93 -8.05
N ALA A 152 9.89 -12.23 -7.14
CA ALA A 152 9.80 -11.58 -5.84
C ALA A 152 11.03 -11.87 -4.97
N ARG A 153 11.53 -13.11 -4.95
CA ARG A 153 12.81 -13.44 -4.30
C ARG A 153 13.97 -12.59 -4.85
N ASP A 154 14.09 -12.53 -6.17
CA ASP A 154 15.19 -11.81 -6.84
C ASP A 154 15.10 -10.30 -6.57
N ALA A 155 13.90 -9.73 -6.64
CA ALA A 155 13.65 -8.34 -6.32
C ALA A 155 13.90 -8.04 -4.83
N ALA A 156 13.49 -8.93 -3.92
CA ALA A 156 13.77 -8.82 -2.49
C ALA A 156 15.28 -8.76 -2.21
N GLN A 157 16.07 -9.61 -2.88
CA GLN A 157 17.54 -9.56 -2.79
C GLN A 157 18.09 -8.24 -3.35
N LYS A 158 17.66 -7.86 -4.55
CA LYS A 158 18.11 -6.64 -5.24
C LYS A 158 17.88 -5.37 -4.44
N TYR A 159 16.72 -5.24 -3.80
CA TYR A 159 16.34 -4.05 -3.04
C TYR A 159 16.55 -4.20 -1.52
N GLY A 160 17.20 -5.29 -1.10
CA GLY A 160 17.53 -5.55 0.31
C GLY A 160 16.29 -5.59 1.21
N ARG A 161 15.19 -6.16 0.72
CA ARG A 161 13.94 -6.38 1.46
C ARG A 161 13.85 -7.85 1.87
N ALA A 162 13.20 -8.10 3.01
CA ALA A 162 12.93 -9.45 3.45
C ALA A 162 11.69 -10.03 2.77
N PHE A 163 11.57 -11.35 2.72
CA PHE A 163 10.31 -12.01 2.35
C PHE A 163 10.16 -13.36 3.04
N TYR A 164 8.92 -13.83 3.19
CA TYR A 164 8.62 -15.21 3.58
C TYR A 164 7.37 -15.68 2.83
N ILE A 165 7.09 -16.99 2.89
CA ILE A 165 5.91 -17.56 2.24
C ILE A 165 4.73 -17.57 3.19
N GLU A 166 3.61 -17.02 2.72
CA GLU A 166 2.31 -17.10 3.36
C GLU A 166 1.42 -18.02 2.53
N TYR A 167 0.86 -19.08 3.13
CA TYR A 167 -0.16 -19.89 2.48
C TYR A 167 -1.54 -19.40 2.88
N ASP A 168 -2.33 -18.97 1.89
CA ASP A 168 -3.75 -18.69 2.07
C ASP A 168 -4.53 -20.00 1.98
N LEU A 169 -5.06 -20.43 3.12
CA LEU A 169 -5.79 -21.68 3.31
C LEU A 169 -7.30 -21.52 3.06
N SER A 170 -7.73 -20.45 2.40
CA SER A 170 -9.14 -20.26 2.03
C SER A 170 -9.64 -21.41 1.16
N GLY A 171 -10.74 -22.02 1.57
CA GLY A 171 -11.29 -23.21 0.93
C GLY A 171 -10.46 -24.50 1.13
N MET A 172 -9.60 -24.56 2.15
CA MET A 172 -8.78 -25.74 2.46
C MET A 172 -9.63 -27.00 2.68
N THR A 173 -9.23 -28.06 1.99
CA THR A 173 -9.71 -29.45 2.07
C THR A 173 -8.49 -30.37 2.27
N ASP A 174 -8.69 -31.64 2.63
CA ASP A 174 -7.57 -32.55 2.96
C ASP A 174 -6.57 -32.71 1.79
N ASP A 175 -7.05 -32.74 0.54
CA ASP A 175 -6.22 -32.77 -0.66
C ASP A 175 -5.37 -31.49 -0.84
N ARG A 176 -5.92 -30.34 -0.47
CA ARG A 176 -5.21 -29.05 -0.47
C ARG A 176 -4.16 -28.98 0.63
N GLU A 177 -4.38 -29.62 1.78
CA GLU A 177 -3.38 -29.70 2.85
C GLU A 177 -2.14 -30.46 2.34
N GLN A 178 -2.36 -31.60 1.69
CA GLN A 178 -1.28 -32.36 1.07
C GLN A 178 -0.60 -31.57 -0.06
N ALA A 179 -1.36 -30.79 -0.84
CA ALA A 179 -0.80 -29.91 -1.87
C ALA A 179 0.13 -28.85 -1.27
N VAL A 180 -0.18 -28.27 -0.10
CA VAL A 180 0.72 -27.34 0.62
C VAL A 180 2.00 -28.04 1.06
N LYS A 181 1.90 -29.24 1.64
CA LYS A 181 3.08 -30.02 2.06
C LYS A 181 4.01 -30.35 0.88
N ASN A 182 3.41 -30.73 -0.24
CA ASN A 182 4.11 -31.02 -1.48
C ASN A 182 4.75 -29.76 -2.08
N ASP A 183 4.02 -28.64 -2.11
CA ASP A 183 4.52 -27.36 -2.62
C ASP A 183 5.70 -26.85 -1.80
N TRP A 184 5.61 -26.88 -0.46
CA TRP A 184 6.71 -26.47 0.40
C TRP A 184 7.99 -27.29 0.13
N THR A 185 7.84 -28.61 0.08
CA THR A 185 8.97 -29.52 -0.08
C THR A 185 9.55 -29.44 -1.48
N ASN A 186 8.72 -29.59 -2.51
CA ASN A 186 9.19 -29.79 -3.87
C ASN A 186 9.46 -28.47 -4.59
N VAL A 187 8.72 -27.41 -4.26
CA VAL A 187 8.82 -26.12 -4.97
C VAL A 187 9.54 -25.08 -4.14
N VAL A 188 9.02 -24.72 -2.97
CA VAL A 188 9.60 -23.66 -2.14
C VAL A 188 11.05 -23.99 -1.77
N LYS A 189 11.30 -25.21 -1.26
CA LYS A 189 12.65 -25.64 -0.90
C LYS A 189 13.47 -26.13 -2.10
N ASN A 190 12.95 -27.09 -2.86
CA ASN A 190 13.80 -27.83 -3.81
C ASN A 190 13.90 -27.21 -5.20
N SER A 191 12.82 -26.67 -5.77
CA SER A 191 12.85 -26.13 -7.15
C SER A 191 13.22 -24.65 -7.20
N LEU A 192 12.67 -23.86 -6.27
CA LEU A 192 12.85 -22.42 -6.22
C LEU A 192 13.92 -21.99 -5.21
N HIS A 193 14.39 -22.89 -4.34
CA HIS A 193 15.45 -22.56 -3.36
C HIS A 193 15.16 -21.28 -2.56
N LEU A 194 13.89 -21.04 -2.21
CA LEU A 194 13.49 -19.75 -1.63
C LEU A 194 14.14 -19.54 -0.26
N THR A 195 14.18 -20.59 0.56
CA THR A 195 14.78 -20.55 1.90
C THR A 195 16.28 -20.32 1.87
N ASP A 196 16.94 -20.60 0.75
CA ASP A 196 18.40 -20.41 0.59
C ASP A 196 18.73 -18.93 0.30
N SER A 197 17.73 -18.11 0.01
CA SER A 197 17.90 -16.67 -0.21
C SER A 197 18.30 -15.96 1.08
N SER A 198 19.32 -15.09 1.00
CA SER A 198 19.70 -14.20 2.10
C SER A 198 18.59 -13.24 2.53
N SER A 199 17.59 -13.02 1.67
CA SER A 199 16.41 -12.21 1.97
C SER A 199 15.24 -13.00 2.56
N TYR A 200 15.32 -14.34 2.62
CA TYR A 200 14.25 -15.13 3.24
C TYR A 200 14.24 -14.89 4.76
N ALA A 201 13.07 -14.65 5.34
CA ALA A 201 12.93 -14.31 6.75
C ALA A 201 13.11 -15.52 7.66
N TYR A 202 13.87 -15.33 8.74
CA TYR A 202 14.13 -16.33 9.77
C TYR A 202 13.82 -15.74 11.14
N GLN A 203 13.24 -16.54 12.02
CA GLN A 203 13.07 -16.18 13.42
C GLN A 203 13.58 -17.30 14.31
N ASP A 204 14.37 -16.95 15.32
CA ASP A 204 14.98 -17.91 16.25
C ASP A 204 15.78 -19.01 15.52
N GLY A 205 16.48 -18.63 14.44
CA GLY A 205 17.27 -19.53 13.60
C GLY A 205 16.46 -20.43 12.67
N LYS A 206 15.14 -20.22 12.55
CA LYS A 206 14.24 -21.05 11.75
C LYS A 206 13.63 -20.26 10.59
N PRO A 207 13.51 -20.82 9.38
CA PRO A 207 12.82 -20.17 8.28
C PRO A 207 11.34 -19.97 8.64
N VAL A 208 10.80 -18.81 8.25
CA VAL A 208 9.42 -18.42 8.56
C VAL A 208 8.46 -18.96 7.50
N VAL A 209 7.31 -19.46 7.95
CA VAL A 209 6.10 -19.67 7.12
C VAL A 209 4.91 -19.05 7.82
N GLU A 210 4.00 -18.46 7.06
CA GLU A 210 2.70 -18.01 7.56
C GLU A 210 1.57 -18.86 6.98
N LEU A 211 0.57 -19.18 7.82
CA LEU A 211 -0.61 -19.96 7.48
C LEU A 211 -1.85 -19.12 7.76
N TRP A 212 -2.46 -18.54 6.73
CA TRP A 212 -3.64 -17.68 6.83
C TRP A 212 -4.95 -18.47 6.68
N GLY A 213 -5.97 -18.12 7.48
CA GLY A 213 -7.35 -18.58 7.30
C GLY A 213 -7.77 -19.74 8.22
N MET A 214 -6.90 -20.18 9.13
CA MET A 214 -7.23 -21.22 10.11
C MET A 214 -8.23 -20.69 11.14
N GLY A 215 -9.36 -21.39 11.31
CA GLY A 215 -10.35 -21.05 12.32
C GLY A 215 -11.32 -19.92 11.94
N VAL A 216 -11.23 -19.39 10.71
CA VAL A 216 -12.22 -18.42 10.20
C VAL A 216 -13.59 -19.09 10.07
N VAL A 217 -14.63 -18.44 10.59
CA VAL A 217 -16.02 -18.91 10.48
C VAL A 217 -16.41 -19.02 9.01
N GLY A 218 -17.02 -20.13 8.62
CA GLY A 218 -17.37 -20.41 7.21
C GLY A 218 -16.24 -20.95 6.34
N SER A 219 -14.99 -20.98 6.83
CA SER A 219 -13.87 -21.64 6.12
C SER A 219 -14.13 -23.15 5.98
N ALA A 220 -13.58 -23.79 4.94
CA ALA A 220 -13.60 -25.25 4.80
C ALA A 220 -12.58 -25.96 5.73
N ALA A 221 -11.60 -25.22 6.27
CA ALA A 221 -10.55 -25.78 7.11
C ALA A 221 -11.11 -26.43 8.39
N ASN A 222 -10.65 -27.64 8.70
CA ASN A 222 -10.99 -28.42 9.89
C ASN A 222 -9.87 -28.36 10.95
N ILE A 223 -10.22 -28.58 12.22
CA ILE A 223 -9.30 -28.46 13.36
C ILE A 223 -8.09 -29.40 13.22
N ASN A 224 -8.33 -30.69 12.98
CA ASN A 224 -7.27 -31.70 12.93
C ASN A 224 -6.31 -31.45 11.76
N PRO A 225 -6.77 -31.32 10.48
CA PRO A 225 -5.91 -30.89 9.38
C PRO A 225 -5.09 -29.63 9.65
N SER A 226 -5.69 -28.62 10.28
CA SER A 226 -4.99 -27.36 10.62
C SER A 226 -3.87 -27.60 11.64
N LEU A 227 -4.15 -28.36 12.71
CA LEU A 227 -3.16 -28.69 13.73
C LEU A 227 -2.04 -29.59 13.16
N ASP A 228 -2.40 -30.55 12.33
CA ASP A 228 -1.47 -31.47 11.67
C ASP A 228 -0.53 -30.71 10.72
N LEU A 229 -1.05 -29.74 9.96
CA LEU A 229 -0.25 -28.88 9.10
C LEU A 229 0.72 -28.01 9.90
N VAL A 230 0.26 -27.36 10.97
CA VAL A 230 1.11 -26.57 11.87
C VAL A 230 2.24 -27.44 12.44
N ASN A 231 1.90 -28.62 12.98
CA ASN A 231 2.88 -29.53 13.56
C ASN A 231 3.87 -30.09 12.52
N TRP A 232 3.40 -30.36 11.30
CA TRP A 232 4.25 -30.80 10.20
C TRP A 232 5.32 -29.76 9.84
N PHE A 233 4.95 -28.48 9.71
CA PHE A 233 5.92 -27.42 9.48
C PHE A 233 6.90 -27.26 10.66
N LYS A 234 6.41 -27.32 11.90
CA LYS A 234 7.29 -27.26 13.07
C LYS A 234 8.26 -28.44 13.14
N ALA A 235 7.83 -29.64 12.76
CA ALA A 235 8.68 -30.83 12.69
C ALA A 235 9.79 -30.71 11.63
N GLN A 236 9.60 -29.86 10.61
CA GLN A 236 10.64 -29.50 9.64
C GLN A 236 11.57 -28.37 10.12
N GLY A 237 11.41 -27.89 11.35
CA GLY A 237 12.26 -26.84 11.91
C GLY A 237 11.85 -25.43 11.52
N LEU A 238 10.61 -25.20 11.10
CA LEU A 238 10.12 -23.86 10.76
C LEU A 238 9.62 -23.07 11.96
N TYR A 239 9.63 -21.75 11.81
CA TYR A 239 8.89 -20.81 12.64
C TYR A 239 7.53 -20.52 12.00
N VAL A 240 6.45 -20.95 12.66
CA VAL A 240 5.10 -20.92 12.07
C VAL A 240 4.30 -19.74 12.63
N ILE A 241 4.00 -18.77 11.75
CA ILE A 241 3.03 -17.70 11.98
C ILE A 241 1.66 -18.22 11.59
N GLY A 242 0.64 -18.03 12.43
CA GLY A 242 -0.73 -18.32 12.06
C GLY A 242 -1.55 -17.06 11.95
N GLY A 243 -2.07 -16.82 10.75
CA GLY A 243 -3.06 -15.80 10.51
C GLY A 243 -4.44 -16.31 10.97
N VAL A 244 -4.98 -15.70 12.03
CA VAL A 244 -6.16 -16.20 12.76
C VAL A 244 -7.29 -15.16 12.78
N PRO A 245 -8.54 -15.55 13.12
CA PRO A 245 -9.63 -14.59 13.23
C PRO A 245 -9.39 -13.58 14.35
N ARG A 246 -9.92 -12.35 14.19
CA ARG A 246 -9.81 -11.26 15.18
C ARG A 246 -10.14 -11.68 16.61
N GLY A 247 -11.17 -12.52 16.82
CA GLY A 247 -11.59 -12.97 18.14
C GLY A 247 -11.12 -14.38 18.51
N TRP A 248 -9.99 -14.84 17.96
CA TRP A 248 -9.34 -16.12 18.28
C TRP A 248 -9.18 -16.36 19.79
N ARG A 249 -8.99 -15.31 20.60
CA ARG A 249 -8.79 -15.41 22.05
C ARG A 249 -10.09 -15.65 22.83
N THR A 250 -11.22 -15.19 22.30
CA THR A 250 -12.53 -15.20 22.99
C THR A 250 -13.56 -16.10 22.29
N ASP A 251 -13.13 -16.86 21.28
CA ASP A 251 -13.99 -17.64 20.39
C ASP A 251 -15.11 -16.82 19.71
N THR A 252 -14.91 -15.50 19.60
CA THR A 252 -15.85 -14.60 18.91
C THR A 252 -15.42 -14.45 17.46
N ASN A 253 -16.30 -14.70 16.49
CA ASN A 253 -15.92 -14.75 15.07
C ASN A 253 -14.76 -15.72 14.77
N SER A 254 -14.60 -16.76 15.60
CA SER A 254 -13.65 -17.85 15.45
C SER A 254 -14.42 -19.16 15.51
N LYS A 255 -14.00 -20.17 14.76
CA LYS A 255 -14.57 -21.52 14.84
C LYS A 255 -14.34 -22.10 16.24
N PRO A 256 -15.36 -22.68 16.90
CA PRO A 256 -15.19 -23.34 18.19
C PRO A 256 -14.15 -24.47 18.14
N GLY A 257 -13.37 -24.62 19.21
CA GLY A 257 -12.41 -25.72 19.37
C GLY A 257 -11.05 -25.53 18.70
N TYR A 258 -10.79 -24.36 18.08
CA TYR A 258 -9.50 -24.07 17.43
C TYR A 258 -8.36 -23.66 18.39
N ALA A 259 -8.64 -23.47 19.68
CA ALA A 259 -7.63 -23.08 20.68
C ALA A 259 -6.34 -23.93 20.64
N PRO A 260 -6.37 -25.28 20.47
CA PRO A 260 -5.15 -26.07 20.32
C PRO A 260 -4.31 -25.70 19.09
N VAL A 261 -4.95 -25.37 17.96
CA VAL A 261 -4.25 -24.89 16.75
C VAL A 261 -3.54 -23.57 17.07
N TYR A 262 -4.25 -22.63 17.68
CA TYR A 262 -3.68 -21.32 18.02
C TYR A 262 -2.52 -21.42 19.01
N GLN A 263 -2.60 -22.34 19.98
CA GLN A 263 -1.54 -22.59 20.97
C GLN A 263 -0.30 -23.26 20.36
N ALA A 264 -0.44 -23.98 19.25
CA ALA A 264 0.68 -24.64 18.58
C ALA A 264 1.59 -23.68 17.79
N LEU A 265 1.12 -22.47 17.46
CA LEU A 265 1.84 -21.49 16.65
C LEU A 265 3.05 -20.89 17.37
N ASN A 266 4.05 -20.41 16.62
CA ASN A 266 5.14 -19.61 17.17
C ASN A 266 4.73 -18.14 17.34
N MET A 267 4.01 -17.62 16.35
CA MET A 267 3.48 -16.26 16.33
C MET A 267 2.02 -16.29 15.89
N VAL A 268 1.20 -15.45 16.51
CA VAL A 268 -0.22 -15.31 16.16
C VAL A 268 -0.43 -13.95 15.50
N SER A 269 -1.09 -13.97 14.33
CA SER A 269 -1.38 -12.81 13.49
C SER A 269 -2.89 -12.64 13.32
N PRO A 270 -3.60 -11.96 14.24
CA PRO A 270 -5.04 -11.78 14.12
C PRO A 270 -5.42 -10.80 13.01
N TRP A 271 -6.34 -11.24 12.14
CA TRP A 271 -6.82 -10.49 10.99
C TRP A 271 -7.87 -9.46 11.38
N ASN A 272 -7.54 -8.18 11.24
CA ASN A 272 -8.42 -7.07 11.61
C ASN A 272 -9.16 -6.43 10.43
N VAL A 273 -8.87 -6.81 9.18
CA VAL A 273 -9.57 -6.26 8.00
C VAL A 273 -11.07 -6.49 8.14
N GLY A 274 -11.86 -5.45 7.83
CA GLY A 274 -13.31 -5.43 8.04
C GLY A 274 -13.74 -4.81 9.37
N SER A 275 -12.84 -4.64 10.35
CA SER A 275 -13.14 -3.99 11.62
C SER A 275 -13.05 -2.46 11.52
N GLN A 276 -14.16 -1.75 11.65
CA GLN A 276 -14.23 -0.29 11.49
C GLN A 276 -13.64 0.52 12.66
N SER A 277 -13.34 -0.13 13.79
CA SER A 277 -12.83 0.53 14.99
C SER A 277 -11.44 0.04 15.35
N VAL A 278 -10.63 0.97 15.85
CA VAL A 278 -9.32 0.67 16.44
C VAL A 278 -9.52 0.37 17.92
N ASP A 279 -9.31 -0.88 18.30
CA ASP A 279 -9.49 -1.34 19.68
C ASP A 279 -8.12 -1.62 20.32
N GLY A 280 -7.55 -0.61 20.96
CA GLY A 280 -6.28 -0.76 21.68
C GLY A 280 -6.36 -1.73 22.86
N SER A 281 -7.56 -1.93 23.44
CA SER A 281 -7.74 -2.86 24.55
C SER A 281 -7.68 -4.32 24.10
N LEU A 282 -8.15 -4.60 22.87
CA LEU A 282 -7.98 -5.90 22.22
C LEU A 282 -6.49 -6.23 22.05
N PHE A 283 -5.70 -5.29 21.52
CA PHE A 283 -4.26 -5.50 21.32
C PHE A 283 -3.53 -5.75 22.65
N ALA A 284 -3.87 -5.02 23.70
CA ALA A 284 -3.33 -5.23 25.05
C ALA A 284 -3.63 -6.64 25.58
N ALA A 285 -4.87 -7.09 25.43
CA ALA A 285 -5.34 -8.37 25.94
C ALA A 285 -4.74 -9.55 25.14
N ASP A 286 -4.62 -9.42 23.82
CA ASP A 286 -3.99 -10.40 22.95
C ASP A 286 -2.50 -10.53 23.27
N LEU A 287 -1.78 -9.41 23.38
CA LEU A 287 -0.36 -9.40 23.74
C LEU A 287 -0.13 -10.07 25.09
N LYS A 288 -0.96 -9.77 26.11
CA LYS A 288 -0.87 -10.39 27.44
C LYS A 288 -1.07 -11.90 27.37
N ALA A 289 -2.07 -12.36 26.61
CA ALA A 289 -2.38 -13.79 26.48
C ALA A 289 -1.28 -14.57 25.75
N LEU A 290 -0.70 -13.97 24.70
CA LEU A 290 0.39 -14.58 23.93
C LEU A 290 1.70 -14.61 24.70
N SER A 291 2.04 -13.50 25.38
CA SER A 291 3.25 -13.40 26.20
C SER A 291 3.27 -14.45 27.31
N ALA A 292 2.12 -14.70 27.95
CA ALA A 292 2.00 -15.73 28.99
C ALA A 292 2.26 -17.17 28.48
N ARG A 293 2.17 -17.39 27.16
CA ARG A 293 2.43 -18.68 26.50
C ARG A 293 3.77 -18.72 25.77
N GLY A 294 4.56 -17.64 25.81
CA GLY A 294 5.79 -17.52 25.04
C GLY A 294 5.57 -17.49 23.52
N GLN A 295 4.38 -17.07 23.06
CA GLN A 295 4.08 -16.88 21.64
C GLN A 295 4.29 -15.42 21.26
N ASP A 296 4.80 -15.18 20.05
CA ASP A 296 4.92 -13.83 19.52
C ASP A 296 3.59 -13.32 18.94
N TYR A 297 3.50 -12.00 18.78
CA TYR A 297 2.29 -11.32 18.32
C TYR A 297 2.59 -10.42 17.12
N GLN A 298 1.85 -10.58 16.02
CA GLN A 298 1.95 -9.74 14.82
C GLN A 298 0.55 -9.37 14.32
N PRO A 299 -0.11 -8.37 14.91
CA PRO A 299 -1.45 -7.99 14.47
C PRO A 299 -1.46 -7.42 13.05
N VAL A 300 -2.54 -7.73 12.33
CA VAL A 300 -2.81 -7.18 10.99
C VAL A 300 -3.40 -5.78 11.12
N ILE A 301 -2.85 -4.82 10.39
CA ILE A 301 -3.36 -3.45 10.24
C ILE A 301 -3.61 -3.17 8.76
N TYR A 302 -4.48 -2.21 8.43
CA TYR A 302 -4.89 -1.98 7.04
C TYR A 302 -5.35 -0.53 6.78
N PRO A 303 -5.22 -0.01 5.54
CA PRO A 303 -5.49 1.40 5.26
C PRO A 303 -6.96 1.77 5.18
N GLY A 304 -7.82 0.81 4.87
CA GLY A 304 -9.26 0.92 4.67
C GLY A 304 -9.72 -0.25 3.79
N PHE A 305 -10.99 -0.31 3.45
CA PHE A 305 -11.57 -1.45 2.73
C PHE A 305 -12.81 -1.04 1.94
N ALA A 306 -12.94 -1.56 0.71
CA ALA A 306 -14.18 -1.52 -0.06
C ALA A 306 -14.10 -2.54 -1.22
N TRP A 307 -15.26 -3.01 -1.66
CA TRP A 307 -15.38 -4.02 -2.73
C TRP A 307 -16.70 -3.84 -3.48
N SER A 308 -17.11 -2.59 -3.63
CA SER A 308 -18.36 -2.20 -4.27
C SER A 308 -18.40 -2.61 -5.74
N ASN A 309 -17.24 -2.65 -6.39
CA ASN A 309 -17.08 -3.07 -7.77
C ASN A 309 -17.17 -4.59 -7.99
N TRP A 310 -16.90 -5.41 -6.98
CA TRP A 310 -16.78 -6.86 -7.11
C TRP A 310 -17.85 -7.64 -6.35
N ASN A 311 -18.12 -7.27 -5.08
CA ASN A 311 -18.91 -8.09 -4.16
C ASN A 311 -20.09 -7.31 -3.53
N GLY A 312 -20.54 -6.23 -4.17
CA GLY A 312 -21.77 -5.52 -3.82
C GLY A 312 -21.75 -4.74 -2.49
N GLY A 313 -20.57 -4.50 -1.90
CA GLY A 313 -20.44 -3.66 -0.71
C GLY A 313 -20.66 -2.17 -0.99
N ALA A 314 -20.69 -1.37 0.07
CA ALA A 314 -20.74 0.08 -0.07
C ALA A 314 -19.45 0.63 -0.68
N ARG A 315 -19.54 1.71 -1.47
CA ARG A 315 -18.37 2.49 -1.88
C ARG A 315 -17.68 3.06 -0.65
N ASN A 316 -16.36 3.01 -0.61
CA ASN A 316 -15.56 3.47 0.53
C ASN A 316 -16.06 2.90 1.87
N MET A 317 -16.41 1.59 1.90
CA MET A 317 -17.10 0.92 3.01
C MET A 317 -16.43 1.09 4.38
N ILE A 318 -15.10 1.06 4.42
CA ILE A 318 -14.28 1.44 5.57
C ILE A 318 -13.35 2.55 5.09
N PRO A 319 -13.72 3.82 5.33
CA PRO A 319 -12.96 4.97 4.89
C PRO A 319 -11.53 4.95 5.40
N ARG A 320 -10.59 5.34 4.54
CA ARG A 320 -9.17 5.43 4.92
C ARG A 320 -8.89 6.64 5.82
N LYS A 321 -9.84 7.57 5.88
CA LYS A 321 -9.85 8.83 6.65
C LYS A 321 -8.57 9.62 6.46
N ALA A 322 -8.18 9.82 5.20
CA ALA A 322 -6.94 10.50 4.81
C ALA A 322 -5.68 9.94 5.52
N GLY A 323 -5.65 8.61 5.75
CA GLY A 323 -4.56 7.90 6.43
C GLY A 323 -4.69 7.76 7.94
N SER A 324 -5.58 8.52 8.58
CA SER A 324 -5.73 8.46 10.04
C SER A 324 -6.17 7.08 10.54
N PHE A 325 -6.90 6.30 9.73
CA PHE A 325 -7.33 4.96 10.11
C PHE A 325 -6.16 3.96 10.26
N LEU A 326 -5.24 3.89 9.29
CA LEU A 326 -4.02 3.09 9.41
C LEU A 326 -3.15 3.59 10.57
N TRP A 327 -3.01 4.92 10.68
CA TRP A 327 -2.16 5.55 11.68
C TRP A 327 -2.61 5.24 13.12
N GLN A 328 -3.91 5.30 13.39
CA GLN A 328 -4.48 4.98 14.70
C GLN A 328 -4.21 3.53 15.09
N GLN A 329 -4.30 2.58 14.15
CA GLN A 329 -3.94 1.18 14.41
C GLN A 329 -2.46 1.07 14.79
N ALA A 330 -1.56 1.66 14.00
CA ALA A 330 -0.12 1.66 14.28
C ALA A 330 0.22 2.31 15.64
N ALA A 331 -0.42 3.43 15.98
CA ALA A 331 -0.24 4.11 17.25
C ALA A 331 -0.73 3.25 18.42
N ALA A 332 -1.88 2.60 18.29
CA ALA A 332 -2.42 1.69 19.30
C ALA A 332 -1.50 0.47 19.52
N LEU A 333 -0.90 -0.09 18.47
CA LEU A 333 0.12 -1.14 18.60
C LEU A 333 1.32 -0.66 19.40
N ARG A 334 1.88 0.50 19.03
CA ARG A 334 3.06 1.07 19.69
C ARG A 334 2.80 1.41 21.16
N GLN A 335 1.62 1.95 21.48
CA GLN A 335 1.18 2.25 22.85
C GLN A 335 1.11 0.99 23.72
N ASN A 336 0.71 -0.13 23.14
CA ASN A 336 0.66 -1.43 23.82
C ASN A 336 2.00 -2.17 23.86
N GLY A 337 3.08 -1.56 23.35
CA GLY A 337 4.41 -2.17 23.33
C GLY A 337 4.60 -3.23 22.24
N VAL A 338 3.74 -3.26 21.22
CA VAL A 338 3.89 -4.14 20.06
C VAL A 338 4.82 -3.49 19.04
N GLY A 339 5.94 -4.15 18.74
CA GLY A 339 7.02 -3.64 17.89
C GLY A 339 6.98 -4.10 16.44
N GLN A 340 5.94 -4.81 16.03
CA GLN A 340 5.80 -5.44 14.71
C GLN A 340 4.34 -5.40 14.24
N ALA A 341 4.13 -5.52 12.93
CA ALA A 341 2.80 -5.60 12.35
C ALA A 341 2.83 -6.33 11.00
N PHE A 342 1.66 -6.75 10.55
CA PHE A 342 1.40 -7.13 9.18
C PHE A 342 0.50 -6.06 8.54
N ILE A 343 0.85 -5.53 7.38
CA ILE A 343 -0.02 -4.62 6.63
C ILE A 343 -0.79 -5.42 5.59
N ALA A 344 -2.11 -5.43 5.71
CA ALA A 344 -3.01 -5.97 4.70
C ALA A 344 -3.53 -4.83 3.80
N MET A 345 -3.12 -4.70 2.54
CA MET A 345 -2.04 -5.43 1.86
C MET A 345 -1.20 -4.49 1.00
N PHE A 346 -0.09 -4.98 0.43
CA PHE A 346 0.69 -4.22 -0.53
C PHE A 346 -0.12 -3.94 -1.81
N ASP A 347 -0.61 -4.98 -2.48
CA ASP A 347 -1.20 -4.92 -3.82
C ASP A 347 -2.64 -5.45 -3.93
N GLU A 348 -3.38 -5.64 -2.83
CA GLU A 348 -4.80 -6.05 -2.86
C GLU A 348 -5.70 -4.88 -3.33
N TYR A 349 -5.70 -4.65 -4.65
CA TYR A 349 -6.58 -3.68 -5.31
C TYR A 349 -8.03 -4.16 -5.36
N ASP A 350 -8.27 -5.48 -5.28
CA ASP A 350 -9.58 -6.12 -5.34
C ASP A 350 -10.51 -5.61 -4.22
N GLU A 351 -10.01 -5.64 -2.99
CA GLU A 351 -10.73 -5.29 -1.74
C GLU A 351 -10.40 -3.89 -1.20
N GLY A 352 -9.66 -3.10 -1.99
CA GLY A 352 -9.34 -1.73 -1.65
C GLY A 352 -8.45 -1.58 -0.41
N THR A 353 -7.64 -2.60 -0.08
CA THR A 353 -6.70 -2.57 1.05
C THR A 353 -5.25 -2.28 0.62
N ALA A 354 -4.97 -2.18 -0.69
CA ALA A 354 -3.66 -1.86 -1.23
C ALA A 354 -3.04 -0.57 -0.63
N ILE A 355 -1.77 -0.65 -0.22
CA ILE A 355 -0.90 0.50 0.07
C ILE A 355 -0.04 0.91 -1.12
N ALA A 356 0.05 0.08 -2.17
CA ALA A 356 0.70 0.44 -3.42
C ALA A 356 0.01 1.63 -4.11
N PRO A 357 0.69 2.33 -5.05
CA PRO A 357 0.20 3.56 -5.62
C PRO A 357 -1.15 3.40 -6.33
N LEU A 358 -2.05 4.31 -6.03
CA LEU A 358 -3.42 4.33 -6.55
C LEU A 358 -3.77 5.67 -7.21
N ALA A 359 -4.83 5.67 -8.01
CA ALA A 359 -5.41 6.88 -8.58
C ALA A 359 -5.66 7.94 -7.51
N GLU A 360 -5.14 9.14 -7.74
CA GLU A 360 -5.25 10.27 -6.79
C GLU A 360 -6.70 10.76 -6.72
N ASP A 361 -7.33 10.90 -7.89
CA ASP A 361 -8.68 11.41 -8.07
C ASP A 361 -9.29 10.88 -9.37
N SER A 362 -10.49 11.35 -9.73
CA SER A 362 -11.20 10.89 -10.93
C SER A 362 -10.47 11.15 -12.26
N SER A 363 -9.50 12.08 -12.31
CA SER A 363 -8.70 12.32 -13.52
C SER A 363 -7.82 11.11 -13.86
N MET A 364 -7.58 10.23 -12.88
CA MET A 364 -6.76 9.02 -13.01
C MET A 364 -7.60 7.73 -13.08
N ILE A 365 -8.93 7.82 -13.15
CA ILE A 365 -9.81 6.66 -13.33
C ILE A 365 -10.61 6.78 -14.63
N PRO A 366 -11.10 5.66 -15.19
CA PRO A 366 -11.96 5.72 -16.36
C PRO A 366 -13.24 6.53 -16.16
N THR A 367 -13.67 7.26 -17.20
CA THR A 367 -14.85 8.14 -17.12
C THR A 367 -16.21 7.41 -17.13
N ASN A 368 -16.22 6.09 -17.37
CA ASN A 368 -17.42 5.28 -17.50
C ASN A 368 -17.54 4.15 -16.47
N GLN A 369 -16.70 4.15 -15.43
CA GLN A 369 -16.74 3.19 -14.34
C GLN A 369 -16.22 3.85 -13.05
N TYR A 370 -16.88 3.59 -11.92
CA TYR A 370 -16.39 4.04 -10.62
C TYR A 370 -15.21 3.18 -10.14
N PHE A 371 -14.23 3.82 -9.53
CA PHE A 371 -13.16 3.21 -8.74
C PHE A 371 -12.89 4.09 -7.52
N LEU A 372 -12.50 3.46 -6.41
CA LEU A 372 -12.09 4.17 -5.21
C LEU A 372 -10.73 4.84 -5.46
N THR A 373 -10.63 6.13 -5.15
CA THR A 373 -9.39 6.93 -5.28
C THR A 373 -8.80 7.28 -3.92
N ALA A 374 -7.57 7.80 -3.92
CA ALA A 374 -6.92 8.27 -2.70
C ALA A 374 -7.66 9.46 -2.06
N SER A 375 -8.39 10.24 -2.86
CA SER A 375 -9.11 11.43 -2.42
C SER A 375 -10.55 11.18 -1.95
N ALA A 376 -11.00 9.93 -1.93
CA ALA A 376 -12.39 9.55 -1.59
C ALA A 376 -12.85 9.91 -0.16
N ASP A 377 -11.97 10.48 0.67
CA ASP A 377 -12.28 10.96 2.02
C ASP A 377 -12.38 12.50 2.12
N GLY A 378 -12.45 13.24 1.02
CA GLY A 378 -12.52 14.72 1.08
C GLY A 378 -11.16 15.42 1.14
N THR A 379 -10.06 14.67 1.06
CA THR A 379 -8.69 15.21 1.17
C THR A 379 -7.85 14.67 0.03
N PHE A 380 -7.26 15.58 -0.76
CA PHE A 380 -6.33 15.17 -1.81
C PHE A 380 -5.09 14.50 -1.21
N LEU A 381 -4.77 13.30 -1.70
CA LEU A 381 -3.57 12.55 -1.32
C LEU A 381 -2.78 12.19 -2.59
N SER A 382 -1.45 12.31 -2.55
CA SER A 382 -0.60 11.83 -3.65
C SER A 382 -0.70 10.31 -3.80
N SER A 383 -0.45 9.79 -5.00
CA SER A 383 -0.62 8.35 -5.27
C SER A 383 0.25 7.46 -4.35
N ASP A 384 1.41 7.97 -3.93
CA ASP A 384 2.35 7.28 -3.04
C ASP A 384 2.10 7.50 -1.54
N PHE A 385 1.06 8.23 -1.16
CA PHE A 385 0.79 8.60 0.24
C PHE A 385 0.75 7.39 1.18
N TYR A 386 0.10 6.28 0.78
CA TYR A 386 0.01 5.10 1.63
C TYR A 386 1.34 4.35 1.76
N LEU A 387 2.25 4.46 0.79
CA LEU A 387 3.62 3.96 0.93
C LEU A 387 4.41 4.81 1.93
N ARG A 388 4.35 6.15 1.82
CA ARG A 388 4.96 7.08 2.79
C ARG A 388 4.42 6.84 4.20
N LEU A 389 3.11 6.67 4.33
CA LEU A 389 2.44 6.42 5.61
C LEU A 389 2.87 5.09 6.22
N SER A 390 2.96 4.03 5.41
CA SER A 390 3.41 2.71 5.86
C SER A 390 4.87 2.74 6.32
N GLY A 391 5.73 3.52 5.65
CA GLY A 391 7.10 3.78 6.09
C GLY A 391 7.18 4.52 7.43
N ALA A 392 6.38 5.56 7.61
CA ALA A 392 6.29 6.28 8.88
C ALA A 392 5.74 5.38 10.01
N ALA A 393 4.71 4.58 9.72
CA ALA A 393 4.13 3.63 10.66
C ALA A 393 5.16 2.58 11.09
N THR A 394 5.95 2.06 10.14
CA THR A 394 7.05 1.11 10.40
C THR A 394 8.04 1.67 11.41
N LYS A 395 8.52 2.91 11.19
CA LYS A 395 9.43 3.59 12.12
C LYS A 395 8.82 3.83 13.50
N MET A 396 7.52 4.17 13.56
CA MET A 396 6.85 4.38 14.85
C MET A 396 6.68 3.06 15.61
N ILE A 397 6.20 2.01 14.94
CA ILE A 397 5.96 0.68 15.51
C ILE A 397 7.27 0.10 16.07
N ASN A 398 8.35 0.12 15.29
CA ASN A 398 9.64 -0.44 15.74
C ASN A 398 10.43 0.47 16.70
N GLY A 399 9.90 1.67 17.02
CA GLY A 399 10.50 2.62 17.96
C GLY A 399 11.62 3.50 17.41
N SER A 400 11.93 3.44 16.11
CA SER A 400 12.90 4.33 15.46
C SER A 400 12.39 5.76 15.29
N ALA A 401 11.08 5.98 15.43
CA ALA A 401 10.45 7.30 15.49
C ALA A 401 9.57 7.41 16.76
N PRO A 402 9.39 8.61 17.32
CA PRO A 402 8.55 8.79 18.50
C PRO A 402 7.08 8.47 18.21
N LEU A 403 6.37 7.98 19.22
CA LEU A 403 4.91 7.87 19.19
C LEU A 403 4.30 9.25 19.03
N THR A 404 3.45 9.43 18.02
CA THR A 404 2.63 10.64 17.83
C THR A 404 1.19 10.24 17.48
N PRO A 405 0.18 10.91 18.07
CA PRO A 405 -1.22 10.57 17.81
C PRO A 405 -1.70 10.97 16.41
N ASN A 406 -1.00 11.88 15.74
CA ASN A 406 -1.39 12.44 14.44
C ASN A 406 -0.50 11.93 13.31
N VAL A 407 -1.06 11.82 12.10
CA VAL A 407 -0.32 11.46 10.88
C VAL A 407 0.86 12.45 10.70
N PRO A 408 2.12 11.99 10.64
CA PRO A 408 3.29 12.86 10.69
C PRO A 408 3.83 13.24 9.29
N ILE A 409 3.09 12.91 8.23
CA ILE A 409 3.50 13.16 6.84
C ILE A 409 2.51 14.11 6.15
N PRO A 410 2.96 14.92 5.19
CA PRO A 410 2.07 15.75 4.41
C PRO A 410 1.24 14.89 3.42
N PRO A 411 0.04 15.36 3.01
CA PRO A 411 -0.76 14.72 1.97
C PRO A 411 -0.04 14.47 0.64
N THR A 412 0.93 15.30 0.28
CA THR A 412 1.77 15.19 -0.93
C THR A 412 3.17 15.75 -0.65
N ASP A 413 4.20 15.21 -1.32
CA ASP A 413 5.58 15.73 -1.28
C ASP A 413 5.86 16.74 -2.42
N GLY A 414 4.91 16.96 -3.33
CA GLY A 414 4.99 17.90 -4.46
C GLY A 414 3.77 18.83 -4.54
N PRO A 415 3.65 19.65 -5.60
CA PRO A 415 2.56 20.63 -5.74
C PRO A 415 1.18 20.02 -5.51
N VAL A 416 0.35 20.69 -4.71
CA VAL A 416 -1.08 20.40 -4.62
C VAL A 416 -1.74 21.00 -5.87
N ALA A 417 -1.96 20.17 -6.90
CA ALA A 417 -2.86 20.55 -7.98
C ALA A 417 -4.29 20.54 -7.43
N PHE A 418 -5.04 21.65 -7.55
CA PHE A 418 -6.45 21.62 -7.23
C PHE A 418 -7.19 20.90 -8.35
N ARG A 419 -7.34 19.60 -8.16
CA ARG A 419 -8.16 18.77 -9.03
C ARG A 419 -9.48 18.56 -8.32
N THR A 420 -10.55 19.17 -8.85
CA THR A 420 -11.90 18.73 -8.51
C THR A 420 -12.10 17.41 -9.23
N GLY A 421 -11.96 16.30 -8.51
CA GLY A 421 -12.43 15.05 -9.04
C GLY A 421 -13.95 15.10 -9.30
N PHE A 422 -14.41 14.17 -10.12
CA PHE A 422 -15.79 13.87 -10.43
C PHE A 422 -16.38 12.87 -9.42
N GLU A 423 -15.77 12.64 -8.25
CA GLU A 423 -16.44 11.92 -7.17
C GLU A 423 -17.49 12.85 -6.55
N ARG A 424 -18.70 12.77 -7.11
CA ARG A 424 -19.86 13.54 -6.66
C ARG A 424 -20.04 13.36 -5.13
N GLY A 425 -19.64 14.38 -4.35
CA GLY A 425 -19.79 14.43 -2.89
C GLY A 425 -18.52 14.21 -2.06
N LEU A 426 -17.35 13.94 -2.66
CA LEU A 426 -16.12 13.61 -1.92
C LEU A 426 -14.87 14.40 -2.35
N ASP A 427 -14.93 15.18 -3.43
CA ASP A 427 -13.87 16.12 -3.79
C ASP A 427 -13.99 17.45 -3.03
N ALA A 428 -13.07 18.40 -3.24
CA ALA A 428 -13.28 19.80 -2.86
C ALA A 428 -14.51 20.34 -3.60
N MET A 429 -15.68 20.14 -3.00
CA MET A 429 -16.96 20.52 -3.59
C MET A 429 -17.12 22.03 -3.46
N PRO A 430 -17.62 22.72 -4.50
CA PRO A 430 -18.04 24.10 -4.40
C PRO A 430 -19.01 24.24 -3.22
N SER A 431 -18.69 25.07 -2.23
CA SER A 431 -19.66 25.40 -1.19
C SER A 431 -20.76 26.25 -1.83
N THR A 432 -21.98 25.72 -1.84
CA THR A 432 -23.13 26.25 -2.56
C THR A 432 -23.38 27.74 -2.31
N GLY A 433 -23.31 28.51 -3.40
CA GLY A 433 -24.03 29.77 -3.62
C GLY A 433 -24.62 29.71 -5.03
N SER A 434 -25.82 30.22 -5.23
CA SER A 434 -26.61 30.12 -6.47
C SER A 434 -25.78 30.46 -7.72
N GLY A 435 -25.58 29.49 -8.64
CA GLY A 435 -25.15 29.76 -10.03
C GLY A 435 -23.93 29.02 -10.61
N VAL A 436 -23.16 28.22 -9.85
CA VAL A 436 -21.94 27.59 -10.39
C VAL A 436 -22.25 26.25 -11.06
N ALA A 437 -22.22 26.21 -12.40
CA ALA A 437 -22.27 24.98 -13.19
C ALA A 437 -20.85 24.50 -13.54
N VAL A 438 -20.48 23.29 -13.11
CA VAL A 438 -19.18 22.68 -13.43
C VAL A 438 -19.37 21.68 -14.57
N ALA A 439 -18.86 22.00 -15.75
CA ALA A 439 -18.73 21.06 -16.86
C ALA A 439 -17.33 21.19 -17.48
N ASN A 440 -16.59 20.07 -17.47
CA ASN A 440 -15.23 19.89 -17.99
C ASN A 440 -14.23 20.95 -17.49
N HIS A 441 -13.62 20.68 -16.32
CA HIS A 441 -12.47 21.36 -15.70
C HIS A 441 -12.61 22.85 -15.34
N VAL A 442 -13.61 23.55 -15.89
CA VAL A 442 -13.80 24.99 -15.70
C VAL A 442 -14.80 25.28 -14.58
N LEU A 443 -14.35 25.96 -13.52
CA LEU A 443 -15.23 26.63 -12.55
C LEU A 443 -15.86 27.86 -13.21
N ARG A 444 -17.18 27.83 -13.44
CA ARG A 444 -17.91 28.97 -13.99
C ARG A 444 -18.58 29.79 -12.89
N ALA A 445 -18.19 31.04 -12.74
CA ALA A 445 -18.92 32.00 -11.92
C ALA A 445 -19.86 32.81 -12.83
N GLN A 446 -21.17 32.76 -12.55
CA GLN A 446 -22.19 33.55 -13.22
C GLN A 446 -22.97 34.35 -12.18
N GLY A 447 -23.06 35.67 -12.36
CA GLY A 447 -23.77 36.54 -11.43
C GLY A 447 -24.30 37.79 -12.11
N SER A 448 -25.40 38.32 -11.60
CA SER A 448 -26.02 39.58 -12.05
C SER A 448 -25.62 40.79 -11.17
N SER A 449 -24.84 40.55 -10.11
CA SER A 449 -24.39 41.57 -9.14
C SER A 449 -23.03 41.20 -8.54
N ALA A 450 -22.38 42.18 -7.88
CA ALA A 450 -21.13 41.96 -7.18
C ALA A 450 -21.29 40.88 -6.11
N SER A 451 -20.36 39.94 -6.07
CA SER A 451 -20.43 38.79 -5.18
C SER A 451 -19.05 38.34 -4.72
N ARG A 452 -18.98 37.78 -3.52
CA ARG A 452 -17.79 37.15 -2.96
C ARG A 452 -18.15 35.72 -2.61
N GLN A 453 -17.64 34.76 -3.37
CA GLN A 453 -17.98 33.35 -3.21
C GLN A 453 -16.74 32.54 -2.92
N GLN A 454 -16.71 31.88 -1.77
CA GLN A 454 -15.69 30.88 -1.49
C GLN A 454 -15.98 29.66 -2.37
N VAL A 455 -15.11 29.41 -3.34
CA VAL A 455 -15.24 28.31 -4.29
C VAL A 455 -14.54 27.05 -3.79
N PHE A 456 -13.52 27.21 -2.95
CA PHE A 456 -12.84 26.09 -2.29
C PHE A 456 -12.59 26.37 -0.82
N THR A 457 -12.74 25.33 0.00
CA THR A 457 -12.23 25.27 1.37
C THR A 457 -10.97 24.41 1.35
N VAL A 458 -9.86 24.94 1.84
CA VAL A 458 -8.52 24.34 1.65
C VAL A 458 -7.71 24.44 2.95
N HIS A 459 -6.62 23.68 3.07
CA HIS A 459 -5.69 23.79 4.21
C HIS A 459 -4.25 23.68 3.72
N ILE A 460 -3.68 24.79 3.26
CA ILE A 460 -2.38 24.79 2.57
C ILE A 460 -1.39 25.70 3.30
N PRO A 461 -0.37 25.13 3.97
CA PRO A 461 0.71 25.92 4.56
C PRO A 461 1.50 26.66 3.47
N VAL A 462 1.74 27.95 3.68
CA VAL A 462 2.52 28.78 2.76
C VAL A 462 3.99 28.78 3.20
N GLN A 463 4.86 28.41 2.27
CA GLN A 463 6.31 28.49 2.39
C GLN A 463 6.84 29.63 1.50
N VAL A 464 8.12 29.99 1.69
CA VAL A 464 8.78 31.03 0.88
C VAL A 464 8.79 30.68 -0.61
N SER A 465 8.82 29.39 -0.95
CA SER A 465 8.80 28.87 -2.32
C SER A 465 7.38 28.71 -2.89
N THR A 466 6.34 28.96 -2.11
CA THR A 466 4.96 28.66 -2.53
C THR A 466 4.50 29.58 -3.66
N LYS A 467 3.99 28.98 -4.73
CA LYS A 467 3.45 29.66 -5.91
C LYS A 467 2.04 29.15 -6.20
N LEU A 468 1.17 30.07 -6.60
CA LEU A 468 -0.16 29.80 -7.12
C LEU A 468 -0.17 30.05 -8.62
N SER A 469 -0.74 29.14 -9.41
CA SER A 469 -1.04 29.39 -10.82
C SER A 469 -2.44 28.93 -11.20
N TYR A 470 -3.05 29.57 -12.19
CA TYR A 470 -4.36 29.19 -12.76
C TYR A 470 -4.59 29.85 -14.10
N ASP A 471 -5.53 29.32 -14.88
CA ASP A 471 -6.03 29.96 -16.10
C ASP A 471 -7.38 30.61 -15.82
N LEU A 472 -7.54 31.88 -16.19
CA LEU A 472 -8.76 32.66 -15.96
C LEU A 472 -9.26 33.30 -17.26
N LEU A 473 -10.52 33.09 -17.57
CA LEU A 473 -11.27 33.75 -18.65
C LEU A 473 -12.35 34.62 -18.01
N SER A 474 -12.28 35.95 -18.17
CA SER A 474 -13.27 36.89 -17.61
C SER A 474 -13.30 38.22 -18.36
N GLY A 475 -14.48 38.82 -18.56
CA GLY A 475 -14.62 40.12 -19.22
C GLY A 475 -14.22 41.36 -18.39
N GLY A 476 -13.42 41.22 -17.32
CA GLY A 476 -13.18 42.29 -16.33
C GLY A 476 -13.84 42.03 -14.99
N GLY A 477 -13.28 42.54 -13.88
CA GLY A 477 -13.97 42.62 -12.59
C GLY A 477 -14.11 41.29 -11.86
N VAL A 478 -13.16 40.38 -12.03
CA VAL A 478 -13.10 39.09 -11.33
C VAL A 478 -11.70 38.82 -10.79
N THR A 479 -11.60 38.58 -9.48
CA THR A 479 -10.36 38.22 -8.79
C THR A 479 -10.44 36.83 -8.15
N VAL A 480 -9.29 36.14 -8.08
CA VAL A 480 -9.11 34.92 -7.29
C VAL A 480 -8.31 35.25 -6.04
N ASP A 481 -9.02 35.34 -4.92
CA ASP A 481 -8.47 35.68 -3.62
C ASP A 481 -8.16 34.43 -2.80
N LEU A 482 -7.16 34.56 -1.93
CA LEU A 482 -6.84 33.54 -0.93
C LEU A 482 -7.29 34.03 0.44
N LEU A 483 -8.07 33.21 1.14
CA LEU A 483 -8.41 33.40 2.55
C LEU A 483 -7.42 32.60 3.39
N TYR A 484 -6.95 33.16 4.50
CA TYR A 484 -6.04 32.51 5.43
C TYR A 484 -6.75 32.10 6.73
N THR A 485 -6.17 31.16 7.47
CA THR A 485 -6.72 30.68 8.76
C THR A 485 -6.76 31.76 9.84
N ASP A 486 -5.95 32.82 9.69
CA ASP A 486 -5.96 34.00 10.57
C ASP A 486 -7.08 35.02 10.23
N GLY A 487 -7.94 34.71 9.26
CA GLY A 487 -9.04 35.55 8.79
C GLY A 487 -8.65 36.62 7.77
N THR A 488 -7.35 36.78 7.47
CA THR A 488 -6.89 37.72 6.43
C THR A 488 -7.12 37.17 5.02
N SER A 489 -7.06 38.03 4.01
CA SER A 489 -7.08 37.60 2.61
C SER A 489 -6.09 38.36 1.73
N THR A 490 -5.68 37.75 0.62
CA THR A 490 -4.87 38.40 -0.42
C THR A 490 -5.59 38.36 -1.75
N ALA A 491 -5.85 39.54 -2.31
CA ALA A 491 -6.52 39.67 -3.59
C ALA A 491 -5.65 39.18 -4.75
N GLY A 492 -6.28 38.48 -5.70
CA GLY A 492 -5.65 38.13 -6.97
C GLY A 492 -5.63 39.30 -7.95
N PRO A 493 -4.78 39.26 -8.99
CA PRO A 493 -4.87 40.23 -10.08
C PRO A 493 -6.24 40.11 -10.75
N ASP A 494 -6.81 41.27 -11.10
CA ASP A 494 -8.08 41.34 -11.81
C ASP A 494 -7.88 40.94 -13.27
N ALA A 495 -8.69 40.03 -13.78
CA ALA A 495 -8.61 39.64 -15.18
C ALA A 495 -9.22 40.74 -16.06
N VAL A 496 -8.40 41.35 -16.91
CA VAL A 496 -8.79 42.48 -17.78
C VAL A 496 -9.19 42.06 -19.19
N SER A 497 -9.20 40.75 -19.51
CA SER A 497 -9.41 40.27 -20.89
C SER A 497 -10.39 39.11 -21.01
N ALA A 498 -11.31 39.20 -21.97
CA ALA A 498 -12.25 38.14 -22.35
C ALA A 498 -11.59 36.95 -23.08
N THR A 499 -10.30 36.69 -22.80
CA THR A 499 -9.52 35.55 -23.29
C THR A 499 -8.89 34.82 -22.11
N TRP A 500 -8.64 33.52 -22.26
CA TRP A 500 -7.93 32.73 -21.25
C TRP A 500 -6.56 33.35 -20.97
N THR A 501 -6.35 33.74 -19.72
CA THR A 501 -5.12 34.36 -19.24
C THR A 501 -4.51 33.47 -18.17
N HIS A 502 -3.27 33.03 -18.38
CA HIS A 502 -2.51 32.33 -17.36
C HIS A 502 -2.05 33.32 -16.29
N VAL A 503 -2.42 33.07 -15.05
CA VAL A 503 -2.00 33.84 -13.88
C VAL A 503 -1.04 33.01 -13.06
N SER A 504 0.08 33.61 -12.67
CA SER A 504 1.04 33.04 -11.72
C SER A 504 1.36 34.06 -10.62
N ARG A 505 1.37 33.61 -9.37
CA ARG A 505 1.56 34.44 -8.18
C ARG A 505 2.57 33.78 -7.25
N ASP A 506 3.53 34.57 -6.80
CA ASP A 506 4.41 34.19 -5.69
C ASP A 506 3.69 34.47 -4.36
N LEU A 507 3.61 33.47 -3.49
CA LEU A 507 2.97 33.57 -2.18
C LEU A 507 3.98 33.65 -1.03
N GLY A 508 5.29 33.72 -1.31
CA GLY A 508 6.33 33.71 -0.29
C GLY A 508 6.22 34.82 0.75
N ALA A 509 5.59 35.95 0.41
CA ALA A 509 5.30 37.03 1.37
C ALA A 509 4.29 36.65 2.47
N ALA A 510 3.49 35.61 2.24
CA ALA A 510 2.55 35.04 3.21
C ALA A 510 3.11 33.79 3.91
N ALA A 511 4.42 33.52 3.80
CA ALA A 511 5.05 32.36 4.44
C ALA A 511 4.77 32.31 5.95
N GLY A 512 4.47 31.11 6.45
CA GLY A 512 4.04 30.88 7.84
C GLY A 512 2.54 31.01 8.08
N LYS A 513 1.76 31.46 7.09
CA LYS A 513 0.29 31.39 7.11
C LYS A 513 -0.20 30.07 6.50
N THR A 514 -1.48 29.76 6.74
CA THR A 514 -2.17 28.66 6.08
C THR A 514 -3.36 29.20 5.30
N ILE A 515 -3.45 28.88 4.01
CA ILE A 515 -4.61 29.20 3.18
C ILE A 515 -5.76 28.30 3.65
N SER A 516 -6.89 28.91 4.00
CA SER A 516 -8.12 28.28 4.47
C SER A 516 -9.23 28.23 3.41
N GLY A 517 -9.16 29.09 2.40
CA GLY A 517 -10.14 29.11 1.32
C GLY A 517 -9.65 29.85 0.08
N ILE A 518 -10.27 29.53 -1.05
CA ILE A 518 -10.08 30.24 -2.32
C ILE A 518 -11.42 30.84 -2.71
N VAL A 519 -11.38 32.13 -2.99
CA VAL A 519 -12.56 32.96 -3.14
C VAL A 519 -12.53 33.61 -4.50
N VAL A 520 -13.61 33.48 -5.26
CA VAL A 520 -13.81 34.25 -6.46
C VAL A 520 -14.64 35.47 -6.09
N ASN A 521 -14.11 36.67 -6.35
CA ASN A 521 -14.87 37.91 -6.22
C ASN A 521 -15.26 38.42 -7.59
N THR A 522 -16.47 38.96 -7.70
CA THR A 522 -16.98 39.64 -8.89
C THR A 522 -17.39 41.07 -8.51
N SER A 523 -17.04 42.07 -9.31
CA SER A 523 -17.41 43.48 -9.06
C SER A 523 -18.76 43.90 -9.66
N GLY A 524 -19.45 43.00 -10.37
CA GLY A 524 -20.67 43.27 -11.13
C GLY A 524 -21.23 42.03 -11.84
N ALA A 525 -22.02 42.25 -12.90
CA ALA A 525 -22.55 41.15 -13.72
C ALA A 525 -21.45 40.61 -14.65
N HIS A 526 -20.99 39.38 -14.37
CA HIS A 526 -19.86 38.79 -15.09
C HIS A 526 -20.07 37.29 -15.30
N ASP A 527 -19.57 36.81 -16.45
CA ASP A 527 -19.29 35.41 -16.71
C ASP A 527 -17.78 35.22 -16.61
N ALA A 528 -17.33 34.39 -15.68
CA ALA A 528 -15.93 34.03 -15.54
C ALA A 528 -15.73 32.52 -15.44
N SER A 529 -14.55 32.08 -15.87
CA SER A 529 -14.16 30.69 -15.99
C SER A 529 -12.75 30.51 -15.45
N LEU A 530 -12.57 29.67 -14.44
CA LEU A 530 -11.29 29.36 -13.81
C LEU A 530 -10.92 27.89 -14.05
N ASP A 531 -9.68 27.62 -14.45
CA ASP A 531 -9.16 26.28 -14.72
C ASP A 531 -7.69 26.16 -14.28
N ASN A 532 -7.14 24.94 -14.27
CA ASN A 532 -5.73 24.63 -14.01
C ASN A 532 -5.14 25.27 -12.74
N LEU A 533 -5.96 25.41 -11.69
CA LEU A 533 -5.53 25.97 -10.42
C LEU A 533 -4.53 25.02 -9.72
N GLN A 534 -3.34 25.51 -9.43
CA GLN A 534 -2.24 24.76 -8.81
C GLN A 534 -1.59 25.58 -7.71
N ILE A 535 -1.26 24.94 -6.59
CA ILE A 535 -0.32 25.49 -5.62
C ILE A 535 0.91 24.58 -5.56
N ALA A 536 2.04 25.11 -6.02
CA ALA A 536 3.34 24.48 -5.88
C ALA A 536 4.04 25.04 -4.64
N SER A 537 4.68 24.19 -3.85
CA SER A 537 5.51 24.57 -2.70
C SER A 537 6.91 24.06 -2.87
#